data_AF-A0ABD1D1M5-F1
#
_entry.id   AF-A0ABD1D1M5-F1
#
_cell.length_a   1.000
_cell.length_b   1.000
_cell.length_c   1.000
_cell.angle_alpha   90.00
_cell.angle_beta   90.00
_cell.angle_gamma   90.00
#
_symmetry.space_group_name_H-M   'P 1'
#
loop_
_entity.id
_entity.type
_entity.pdbx_description
1 polymer ?
#
loop_
_entity_poly.entity_id
_entity_poly.type
_entity_poly.pdbx_seq_one_letter_code
_entity_poly.pdbx_strand_id
1 'polypeptide(L)'
;MNHPKPSHIHRNLLNPFEHFTSCLSSCHSSYTAAAVPTPQKPHFLPLGYCRKAPHQLVLPHFKKTTTTTCFIDSPPGQVEVVGDGRSRSANSEEFKFDPTNSFISLVLPHDTYPGYSIQKFTANFTSPNSPFSSISSYSSKPLNYRLLETDYSKYFTVLDDGMVMTTSDLSPLVNRPVKLVVLEETPNSTATHQLQLYIMNRKDMLHFPSALGENVGELSENKPAGTRVRELPILQANSARGAKTVIYTIASGNAGHEFALEDSSTGEIKDTVRIEDTRKHGVFLVSNKPLDRESKDLYTLVLEASDPKKINKAQVKLQVKILDVNDNHPTFTKPDYRFTVNGVKSTNNYGNETISYERFTSVGKVEAKDADGDKVAYRLLNPSNTVVIVPQTGELLLAGEPDTPELFIDVEAHDIRTPSLKSVKPARVLVEFVAPDPIPVVVQHLNHEYQHSHRRDKRRVTRAVRPTKRIEFTEADGDSEGRNVFQLEKETDKETFKIRDENPWVTVETNGAVRVKKKWDYEELGPEKTIDFWVIITNQGPGNNKDN
;
A
#
# COMPACT_ATOMS: atom_id res chain seq x y z
N MET A 1 10.45 -98.82 5.23
CA MET A 1 11.28 -97.60 5.40
C MET A 1 11.90 -97.22 4.07
N ASN A 2 11.57 -96.00 3.63
CA ASN A 2 12.28 -95.00 2.81
C ASN A 2 12.72 -95.25 1.35
N HIS A 3 12.31 -94.28 0.51
CA HIS A 3 12.66 -93.95 -0.89
C HIS A 3 12.10 -92.52 -1.21
N PRO A 4 12.36 -91.85 -2.37
CA PRO A 4 13.65 -91.25 -2.82
C PRO A 4 13.51 -89.88 -3.60
N LYS A 5 14.66 -89.32 -4.07
CA LYS A 5 15.05 -88.41 -5.22
C LYS A 5 13.99 -87.74 -6.17
N PRO A 6 14.36 -86.86 -7.18
CA PRO A 6 15.27 -85.68 -7.31
C PRO A 6 14.70 -84.54 -8.26
N SER A 7 15.43 -83.44 -8.58
CA SER A 7 15.57 -82.83 -9.97
C SER A 7 16.18 -81.40 -10.07
N HIS A 8 16.99 -81.18 -11.13
CA HIS A 8 17.59 -79.95 -11.72
C HIS A 8 16.63 -79.18 -12.68
N ILE A 9 16.99 -77.96 -13.17
CA ILE A 9 17.13 -77.54 -14.62
C ILE A 9 17.01 -75.99 -14.93
N HIS A 10 17.98 -75.48 -15.73
CA HIS A 10 18.07 -74.39 -16.79
C HIS A 10 17.39 -72.99 -16.66
N ARG A 11 17.95 -71.81 -17.02
CA ARG A 11 18.78 -71.20 -18.13
C ARG A 11 18.07 -70.98 -19.50
N ASN A 12 18.25 -69.74 -20.04
CA ASN A 12 18.20 -69.29 -21.47
C ASN A 12 16.80 -68.98 -22.08
N LEU A 13 16.55 -68.02 -23.00
CA LEU A 13 17.33 -67.20 -23.96
C LEU A 13 16.40 -66.08 -24.51
N LEU A 14 16.94 -64.88 -24.82
CA LEU A 14 16.72 -64.12 -26.08
C LEU A 14 17.46 -62.77 -26.01
N ASN A 15 18.68 -62.76 -26.56
CA ASN A 15 19.32 -61.65 -27.27
C ASN A 15 19.41 -62.14 -28.74
N PRO A 16 19.36 -61.28 -29.79
CA PRO A 16 20.56 -60.54 -30.17
C PRO A 16 20.33 -59.20 -30.90
N PHE A 17 21.32 -58.31 -30.90
CA PHE A 17 22.04 -57.87 -32.11
C PHE A 17 23.19 -56.93 -31.71
N GLU A 18 24.41 -57.37 -32.04
CA GLU A 18 25.62 -56.54 -32.11
C GLU A 18 25.60 -55.75 -33.43
N HIS A 19 26.27 -54.58 -33.48
CA HIS A 19 27.42 -54.37 -34.37
C HIS A 19 28.00 -52.95 -34.25
N PHE A 20 29.34 -52.94 -34.23
CA PHE A 20 30.28 -51.86 -34.50
C PHE A 20 29.89 -50.94 -35.66
N THR A 21 30.13 -49.63 -35.53
CA THR A 21 30.97 -48.90 -36.50
C THR A 21 31.44 -47.54 -35.98
N SER A 22 32.76 -47.38 -36.00
CA SER A 22 33.48 -46.11 -35.97
C SER A 22 33.34 -45.37 -37.30
N CYS A 23 33.24 -44.04 -37.27
CA CYS A 23 33.74 -43.19 -38.35
C CYS A 23 34.32 -41.89 -37.79
N LEU A 24 35.65 -41.83 -37.83
CA LEU A 24 36.47 -40.63 -37.95
C LEU A 24 36.27 -40.02 -39.34
N SER A 25 36.26 -38.69 -39.43
CA SER A 25 37.01 -37.84 -40.40
C SER A 25 36.44 -36.42 -40.33
N SER A 26 37.16 -35.34 -39.97
CA SER A 26 38.48 -34.81 -40.37
C SER A 26 38.43 -33.89 -41.60
N CYS A 27 39.04 -32.70 -41.42
CA CYS A 27 39.86 -31.98 -42.41
C CYS A 27 39.13 -31.32 -43.61
N HIS A 28 39.57 -30.23 -44.23
CA HIS A 28 40.60 -29.20 -44.00
C HIS A 28 40.40 -28.15 -45.12
N SER A 29 40.80 -26.89 -44.87
CA SER A 29 41.41 -25.94 -45.84
C SER A 29 40.55 -25.45 -47.03
N SER A 30 40.68 -24.22 -47.54
CA SER A 30 41.80 -23.28 -47.71
C SER A 30 41.17 -21.93 -48.16
N TYR A 31 41.71 -20.73 -47.93
CA TYR A 31 42.89 -20.14 -48.57
C TYR A 31 43.30 -18.85 -47.81
N THR A 32 44.57 -18.78 -47.36
CA THR A 32 45.62 -17.77 -47.65
C THR A 32 45.20 -16.35 -48.09
N ALA A 33 45.91 -15.24 -47.86
CA ALA A 33 47.12 -14.84 -47.13
C ALA A 33 47.29 -13.31 -47.38
N ALA A 34 48.18 -12.66 -46.61
CA ALA A 34 48.82 -11.34 -46.84
C ALA A 34 47.95 -10.09 -46.60
N ALA A 35 48.45 -8.94 -46.13
CA ALA A 35 49.70 -8.52 -45.49
C ALA A 35 49.46 -7.11 -44.90
N VAL A 36 50.21 -6.79 -43.84
CA VAL A 36 50.46 -5.45 -43.23
C VAL A 36 50.99 -4.48 -44.31
N PRO A 37 50.71 -3.15 -44.33
CA PRO A 37 51.31 -2.22 -43.36
C PRO A 37 50.60 -0.88 -43.02
N THR A 38 50.96 -0.31 -41.87
CA THR A 38 50.95 1.15 -41.56
C THR A 38 51.96 1.88 -42.49
N PRO A 39 52.01 3.23 -42.65
CA PRO A 39 51.68 4.30 -41.70
C PRO A 39 51.16 5.65 -42.32
N GLN A 40 51.12 6.72 -41.50
CA GLN A 40 51.20 8.16 -41.83
C GLN A 40 49.93 8.99 -42.18
N LYS A 41 49.68 10.02 -41.32
CA LYS A 41 49.08 11.35 -41.63
C LYS A 41 49.91 12.08 -42.72
N PRO A 42 49.54 13.25 -43.35
CA PRO A 42 48.58 14.32 -42.97
C PRO A 42 47.84 15.03 -44.16
N HIS A 43 47.14 16.15 -43.87
CA HIS A 43 46.77 17.29 -44.76
C HIS A 43 45.64 17.10 -45.80
N PHE A 44 44.79 18.06 -46.20
CA PHE A 44 44.26 19.36 -45.74
C PHE A 44 43.12 19.73 -46.74
N LEU A 45 42.05 20.42 -46.29
CA LEU A 45 41.17 21.38 -47.03
C LEU A 45 40.13 20.86 -48.07
N PRO A 46 39.16 21.71 -48.55
CA PRO A 46 38.26 22.65 -47.84
C PRO A 46 36.84 22.86 -48.49
N LEU A 47 36.12 23.88 -47.99
CA LEU A 47 34.96 24.65 -48.56
C LEU A 47 33.56 24.03 -48.37
N GLY A 48 32.50 24.74 -47.98
CA GLY A 48 32.16 26.16 -47.79
C GLY A 48 30.62 26.25 -47.90
N TYR A 49 29.86 26.88 -46.98
CA TYR A 49 29.22 28.21 -47.07
C TYR A 49 28.25 28.29 -45.85
N CYS A 50 28.24 29.22 -44.88
CA CYS A 50 28.17 30.70 -44.78
C CYS A 50 26.75 31.32 -44.78
N ARG A 51 26.29 31.87 -43.64
CA ARG A 51 25.69 33.24 -43.45
C ARG A 51 25.35 33.53 -41.96
N LYS A 52 26.14 34.41 -41.30
CA LYS A 52 25.85 35.81 -40.79
C LYS A 52 24.85 35.90 -39.61
N ALA A 53 25.25 36.12 -38.34
CA ALA A 53 25.81 37.32 -37.62
C ALA A 53 24.72 38.34 -37.18
N PRO A 54 24.87 39.20 -36.12
CA PRO A 54 26.12 39.58 -35.40
C PRO A 54 26.09 39.85 -33.84
N HIS A 55 27.31 39.98 -33.27
CA HIS A 55 27.82 40.84 -32.14
C HIS A 55 27.11 40.86 -30.75
N GLN A 56 27.73 40.93 -29.56
CA GLN A 56 29.04 41.40 -29.02
C GLN A 56 29.05 40.95 -27.52
N LEU A 57 30.12 40.45 -26.86
CA LEU A 57 31.17 41.21 -26.14
C LEU A 57 32.05 40.25 -25.28
N VAL A 58 33.36 40.32 -25.49
CA VAL A 58 34.43 40.55 -24.47
C VAL A 58 34.90 39.42 -23.52
N LEU A 59 36.15 38.98 -23.79
CA LEU A 59 37.16 38.30 -22.96
C LEU A 59 37.78 39.30 -21.92
N PRO A 60 38.52 38.92 -20.84
CA PRO A 60 39.63 37.95 -20.92
C PRO A 60 40.14 37.19 -19.65
N HIS A 61 41.00 36.21 -19.95
CA HIS A 61 42.27 35.80 -19.33
C HIS A 61 42.44 35.15 -17.92
N PHE A 62 43.09 33.98 -18.03
CA PHE A 62 44.22 33.40 -17.29
C PHE A 62 44.04 32.67 -15.94
N LYS A 63 44.45 31.40 -16.03
CA LYS A 63 44.59 30.36 -15.02
C LYS A 63 45.69 30.68 -13.99
N LYS A 64 45.42 30.34 -12.74
CA LYS A 64 46.39 29.75 -11.81
C LYS A 64 45.79 28.46 -11.24
N THR A 65 46.59 27.41 -11.28
CA THR A 65 46.37 26.07 -10.72
C THR A 65 46.35 26.11 -9.20
N THR A 66 45.34 25.50 -8.59
CA THR A 66 45.37 25.10 -7.18
C THR A 66 44.79 23.69 -7.05
N THR A 67 45.57 22.83 -6.41
CA THR A 67 45.30 21.45 -6.01
C THR A 67 44.01 21.38 -5.18
N THR A 68 43.02 20.62 -5.62
CA THR A 68 41.80 20.34 -4.84
C THR A 68 41.91 18.93 -4.27
N THR A 69 42.09 18.85 -2.96
CA THR A 69 41.77 17.69 -2.13
C THR A 69 40.25 17.53 -2.08
N CYS A 70 39.75 16.40 -2.57
CA CYS A 70 38.33 16.05 -2.48
C CYS A 70 38.00 15.59 -1.05
N PHE A 71 37.21 16.39 -0.33
CA PHE A 71 36.45 15.92 0.83
C PHE A 71 35.17 15.26 0.33
N ILE A 72 34.92 14.03 0.77
CA ILE A 72 33.62 13.37 0.63
C ILE A 72 32.83 13.80 1.88
N ASP A 73 31.86 14.69 1.67
CA ASP A 73 30.81 14.97 2.66
C ASP A 73 30.01 13.70 2.90
N SER A 74 29.94 13.28 4.16
CA SER A 74 28.87 12.41 4.66
C SER A 74 27.88 13.31 5.41
N PRO A 75 26.56 13.15 5.21
CA PRO A 75 25.59 14.15 5.62
C PRO A 75 25.45 14.22 7.15
N PRO A 76 25.24 15.41 7.73
CA PRO A 76 24.80 15.54 9.11
C PRO A 76 23.33 15.11 9.21
N GLY A 77 23.03 14.22 10.17
CA GLY A 77 21.65 13.97 10.57
C GLY A 77 21.07 15.22 11.23
N GLN A 78 20.36 16.03 10.45
CA GLN A 78 19.53 17.12 10.96
C GLN A 78 18.10 16.62 11.18
N VAL A 79 17.63 16.80 12.41
CA VAL A 79 16.20 16.86 12.73
C VAL A 79 15.79 18.31 12.46
N GLU A 80 15.12 18.55 11.33
CA GLU A 80 14.43 19.83 11.09
C GLU A 80 13.08 19.82 11.82
N VAL A 81 12.86 20.84 12.66
CA VAL A 81 11.54 21.21 13.16
C VAL A 81 11.03 22.34 12.27
N VAL A 82 10.14 22.01 11.33
CA VAL A 82 9.26 22.99 10.66
C VAL A 82 7.89 22.84 11.31
N GLY A 83 7.43 23.91 11.95
CA GLY A 83 6.06 23.98 12.47
C GLY A 83 5.08 24.25 11.35
N ASP A 84 4.07 23.38 11.21
CA ASP A 84 2.71 23.83 10.91
C ASP A 84 1.68 22.78 11.35
N GLY A 85 0.56 23.26 11.88
CA GLY A 85 -0.34 22.51 12.75
C GLY A 85 -1.24 21.48 12.07
N ARG A 86 -1.37 20.31 12.70
CA ARG A 86 -2.64 19.67 13.14
C ARG A 86 -2.34 18.28 13.71
N SER A 87 -2.83 18.03 14.91
CA SER A 87 -2.56 16.85 15.72
C SER A 87 -3.20 15.57 15.16
N ARG A 88 -2.43 14.48 15.14
CA ARG A 88 -2.89 13.11 15.41
C ARG A 88 -1.74 12.27 15.96
N SER A 89 -2.03 11.64 17.10
CA SER A 89 -1.12 11.00 18.05
C SER A 89 -0.35 9.81 17.46
N ALA A 90 0.95 9.74 17.73
CA ALA A 90 1.77 8.52 17.61
C ALA A 90 2.75 8.47 18.79
N ASN A 91 2.63 7.42 19.60
CA ASN A 91 3.45 7.16 20.80
C ASN A 91 4.92 6.94 20.41
N SER A 92 5.78 7.90 20.75
CA SER A 92 7.21 7.66 20.94
C SER A 92 7.40 7.04 22.32
N GLU A 93 7.92 5.81 22.40
CA GLU A 93 8.31 5.21 23.67
C GLU A 93 9.47 6.01 24.27
N GLU A 94 9.14 6.91 25.20
CA GLU A 94 10.07 7.54 26.13
C GLU A 94 10.75 6.45 26.96
N PHE A 95 12.09 6.43 26.95
CA PHE A 95 12.87 5.70 27.93
C PHE A 95 12.51 6.19 29.34
N LYS A 96 11.73 5.40 30.08
CA LYS A 96 11.42 5.66 31.49
C LYS A 96 12.71 5.58 32.31
N PHE A 97 13.16 6.74 32.80
CA PHE A 97 14.31 6.88 33.69
C PHE A 97 13.90 6.67 35.15
N ASP A 98 14.67 5.85 35.87
CA ASP A 98 14.59 5.71 37.33
C ASP A 98 15.43 6.83 38.00
N PRO A 99 14.83 7.74 38.79
CA PRO A 99 15.44 9.03 39.16
C PRO A 99 16.40 8.98 40.36
N THR A 100 16.76 7.81 40.88
CA THR A 100 17.42 7.73 42.20
C THR A 100 18.95 7.63 42.18
N ASN A 101 19.60 7.39 41.04
CA ASN A 101 21.05 7.58 40.87
C ASN A 101 21.41 7.47 39.37
N SER A 102 21.55 8.60 38.67
CA SER A 102 21.79 8.58 37.21
C SER A 102 23.26 8.30 36.88
N PHE A 103 23.64 7.03 36.91
CA PHE A 103 24.92 6.57 36.38
C PHE A 103 24.77 6.29 34.88
N ILE A 104 25.38 7.11 34.04
CA ILE A 104 25.37 6.96 32.58
C ILE A 104 26.78 6.62 32.12
N SER A 105 26.94 5.54 31.35
CA SER A 105 28.22 5.18 30.73
C SER A 105 28.17 5.33 29.22
N LEU A 106 29.05 6.15 28.64
CA LEU A 106 29.12 6.38 27.19
C LEU A 106 30.54 6.17 26.66
N VAL A 107 30.62 5.93 25.35
CA VAL A 107 31.87 5.84 24.60
C VAL A 107 31.96 7.02 23.66
N LEU A 108 33.12 7.68 23.62
CA LEU A 108 33.39 8.77 22.69
C LEU A 108 34.65 8.48 21.88
N PRO A 109 34.64 8.75 20.56
CA PRO A 109 35.86 8.70 19.80
C PRO A 109 36.76 9.88 20.17
N HIS A 110 38.07 9.65 20.22
CA HIS A 110 39.05 10.68 20.59
C HIS A 110 39.13 11.86 19.62
N ASP A 111 38.75 11.65 18.35
CA ASP A 111 38.73 12.64 17.28
C ASP A 111 37.41 13.42 17.23
N THR A 112 36.64 13.39 18.33
CA THR A 112 35.45 14.21 18.50
C THR A 112 35.83 15.69 18.49
N TYR A 113 35.17 16.48 17.65
CA TYR A 113 35.45 17.91 17.55
C TYR A 113 34.98 18.67 18.81
N PRO A 114 35.64 19.77 19.19
CA PRO A 114 35.15 20.68 20.24
C PRO A 114 33.77 21.25 19.88
N GLY A 115 32.85 21.26 20.83
CA GLY A 115 31.46 21.65 20.62
C GLY A 115 30.54 20.48 20.26
N TYR A 116 30.99 19.23 20.45
CA TYR A 116 30.15 18.05 20.27
C TYR A 116 29.28 17.81 21.50
N SER A 117 27.97 17.65 21.29
CA SER A 117 26.99 17.36 22.35
C SER A 117 27.03 15.88 22.75
N ILE A 118 27.24 15.63 24.04
CA ILE A 118 27.43 14.28 24.59
C ILE A 118 26.13 13.74 25.18
N GLN A 119 25.55 14.48 26.13
CA GLN A 119 24.36 14.07 26.87
C GLN A 119 23.63 15.33 27.32
N LYS A 120 22.29 15.33 27.23
CA LYS A 120 21.46 16.36 27.84
C LYS A 120 20.78 15.79 29.09
N PHE A 121 20.89 16.51 30.19
CA PHE A 121 20.12 16.25 31.40
C PHE A 121 18.84 17.08 31.38
N THR A 122 17.71 16.46 31.69
CA THR A 122 16.40 17.11 31.78
C THR A 122 15.83 16.85 33.16
N ALA A 123 15.30 17.89 33.82
CA ALA A 123 14.62 17.68 35.10
C ALA A 123 13.28 16.98 34.91
N ASN A 124 13.17 15.75 35.44
CA ASN A 124 11.90 15.04 35.53
C ASN A 124 11.16 15.46 36.82
N PHE A 125 10.27 16.45 36.73
CA PHE A 125 9.29 16.70 37.79
C PHE A 125 8.07 15.78 37.63
N THR A 126 8.26 14.47 37.71
CA THR A 126 7.16 13.50 37.81
C THR A 126 7.38 12.62 39.03
N SER A 127 7.00 13.13 40.20
CA SER A 127 6.73 12.26 41.34
C SER A 127 5.54 11.34 40.97
N PRO A 128 5.60 10.01 41.17
CA PRO A 128 4.56 9.08 40.74
C PRO A 128 3.17 9.32 41.37
N ASN A 129 3.07 10.15 42.41
CA ASN A 129 1.86 10.37 43.20
C ASN A 129 1.43 11.85 43.25
N SER A 130 1.52 12.58 42.14
CA SER A 130 0.90 13.92 42.03
C SER A 130 -0.37 13.85 41.16
N PRO A 131 -1.55 14.23 41.68
CA PRO A 131 -2.81 14.21 40.92
C PRO A 131 -2.90 15.32 39.83
N PHE A 132 -1.79 15.99 39.48
CA PHE A 132 -1.72 17.09 38.52
C PHE A 132 -0.72 16.82 37.38
N SER A 133 -0.67 15.60 36.85
CA SER A 133 0.26 15.21 35.76
C SER A 133 -0.11 15.74 34.36
N SER A 134 -1.03 16.71 34.25
CA SER A 134 -1.52 17.23 32.96
C SER A 134 -1.35 18.75 32.78
N ILE A 135 -0.55 19.41 33.63
CA ILE A 135 -0.26 20.84 33.48
C ILE A 135 1.20 21.02 33.07
N SER A 136 1.44 21.06 31.75
CA SER A 136 2.74 21.38 31.13
C SER A 136 3.09 22.88 31.17
N SER A 137 2.41 23.66 31.99
CA SER A 137 2.59 25.10 32.11
C SER A 137 2.63 25.48 33.58
N TYR A 138 3.83 25.73 34.12
CA TYR A 138 4.20 26.27 35.45
C TYR A 138 5.21 25.39 36.21
N SER A 139 6.43 25.26 35.69
CA SER A 139 7.65 25.48 36.51
C SER A 139 8.88 25.53 35.60
N SER A 140 9.04 26.63 34.87
CA SER A 140 10.34 27.10 34.38
C SER A 140 11.17 27.57 35.59
N LYS A 141 11.45 26.66 36.53
CA LYS A 141 12.48 26.93 37.54
C LYS A 141 13.81 26.93 36.79
N PRO A 142 14.66 27.96 36.97
CA PRO A 142 16.00 27.94 36.40
C PRO A 142 16.71 26.74 37.03
N LEU A 143 16.87 25.69 36.25
CA LEU A 143 17.71 24.56 36.60
C LEU A 143 19.12 25.01 36.30
N ASN A 144 19.91 25.20 37.33
CA ASN A 144 21.31 25.55 37.14
C ASN A 144 22.11 24.26 37.09
N TYR A 145 22.72 23.99 35.95
CA TYR A 145 23.60 22.84 35.78
C TYR A 145 25.06 23.28 35.85
N ARG A 146 25.83 22.64 36.72
CA ARG A 146 27.26 22.92 36.86
C ARG A 146 28.08 21.64 36.76
N LEU A 147 29.16 21.69 35.98
CA LEU A 147 30.16 20.64 36.01
C LEU A 147 31.05 20.80 37.24
N LEU A 148 31.20 19.73 38.02
CA LEU A 148 32.14 19.71 39.13
C LEU A 148 33.58 19.74 38.60
N GLU A 149 34.39 20.65 39.15
CA GLU A 149 35.78 20.84 38.72
C GLU A 149 36.62 19.60 39.03
N THR A 150 37.20 19.04 37.98
CA THR A 150 38.09 17.87 38.00
C THR A 150 39.20 18.10 36.96
N ASP A 151 40.20 17.22 36.90
CA ASP A 151 41.24 17.29 35.86
C ASP A 151 40.70 17.18 34.41
N TYR A 152 39.42 16.82 34.28
CA TYR A 152 38.71 16.68 33.02
C TYR A 152 37.89 17.92 32.61
N SER A 153 37.68 18.89 33.51
CA SER A 153 36.87 20.11 33.22
C SER A 153 37.45 20.98 32.10
N LYS A 154 38.73 20.82 31.75
CA LYS A 154 39.34 21.46 30.57
C LYS A 154 38.89 20.90 29.22
N TYR A 155 38.33 19.69 29.20
CA TYR A 155 37.90 19.00 27.99
C TYR A 155 36.38 18.96 27.81
N PHE A 156 35.63 19.28 28.87
CA PHE A 156 34.18 19.19 28.89
C PHE A 156 33.59 20.40 29.59
N THR A 157 32.44 20.85 29.13
CA THR A 157 31.63 21.86 29.79
C THR A 157 30.18 21.42 29.84
N VAL A 158 29.40 22.06 30.70
CA VAL A 158 27.96 21.89 30.77
C VAL A 158 27.33 23.25 30.51
N LEU A 159 26.34 23.29 29.62
CA LEU A 159 25.54 24.47 29.34
C LEU A 159 24.40 24.62 30.36
N ASP A 160 23.86 25.83 30.47
CA ASP A 160 22.75 26.16 31.36
C ASP A 160 21.49 25.32 31.09
N ASP A 161 21.35 24.77 29.88
CA ASP A 161 20.23 23.89 29.50
C ASP A 161 20.46 22.41 29.87
N GLY A 162 21.54 22.09 30.58
CA GLY A 162 21.90 20.75 31.02
C GLY A 162 22.66 19.92 29.98
N MET A 163 23.08 20.50 28.86
CA MET A 163 23.84 19.79 27.83
C MET A 163 25.34 19.73 28.16
N VAL A 164 25.88 18.51 28.25
CA VAL A 164 27.33 18.27 28.34
C VAL A 164 27.94 18.30 26.95
N MET A 165 29.01 19.06 26.75
CA MET A 165 29.70 19.20 25.47
C MET A 165 31.22 19.09 25.61
N THR A 166 31.90 18.70 24.54
CA THR A 166 33.37 18.76 24.45
C THR A 166 33.85 20.21 24.26
N THR A 167 35.01 20.56 24.80
CA THR A 167 35.62 21.89 24.64
C THR A 167 37.02 21.86 24.04
N SER A 168 37.69 20.70 24.07
CA SER A 168 39.08 20.53 23.62
C SER A 168 39.28 19.13 23.01
N ASP A 169 40.44 18.92 22.38
CA ASP A 169 40.87 17.62 21.84
C ASP A 169 40.91 16.54 22.94
N LEU A 170 40.25 15.40 22.69
CA LEU A 170 40.15 14.28 23.62
C LEU A 170 41.28 13.25 23.44
N SER A 171 42.18 13.42 22.47
CA SER A 171 43.32 12.54 22.23
C SER A 171 44.14 12.18 23.48
N PRO A 172 44.41 13.11 24.43
CA PRO A 172 45.14 12.78 25.67
C PRO A 172 44.39 11.84 26.62
N LEU A 173 43.07 11.68 26.43
CA LEU A 173 42.18 10.89 27.28
C LEU A 173 41.93 9.48 26.74
N VAL A 174 42.51 9.12 25.58
CA VAL A 174 42.36 7.79 24.97
C VAL A 174 42.71 6.67 25.96
N ASN A 175 41.83 5.68 26.05
CA ASN A 175 41.93 4.52 26.96
C ASN A 175 41.93 4.88 28.45
N ARG A 176 41.52 6.10 28.83
CA ARG A 176 41.34 6.50 30.23
C ARG A 176 39.85 6.61 30.57
N PRO A 177 39.41 6.06 31.72
CA PRO A 177 38.04 6.28 32.18
C PRO A 177 37.92 7.73 32.68
N VAL A 178 37.02 8.48 32.07
CA VAL A 178 36.70 9.85 32.47
C VAL A 178 35.41 9.83 33.26
N LYS A 179 35.43 10.40 34.46
CA LYS A 179 34.25 10.52 35.31
C LYS A 179 33.94 11.99 35.47
N LEU A 180 32.77 12.39 34.98
CA LEU A 180 32.22 13.73 35.12
C LEU A 180 31.06 13.66 36.11
N VAL A 181 31.00 14.66 37.00
CA VAL A 181 29.89 14.82 37.92
C VAL A 181 29.22 16.14 37.59
N VAL A 182 27.97 16.07 37.15
CA VAL A 182 27.14 17.24 36.86
C VAL A 182 26.22 17.45 38.05
N LEU A 183 26.25 18.66 38.60
CA LEU A 183 25.39 19.10 39.68
C LEU A 183 24.18 19.81 39.08
N GLU A 184 22.98 19.35 39.43
CA GLU A 184 21.73 20.04 39.20
C GLU A 184 21.36 20.78 40.48
N GLU A 185 21.29 22.11 40.41
CA GLU A 185 20.90 22.96 41.54
C GLU A 185 19.51 23.54 41.28
N THR A 186 18.57 23.22 42.17
CA THR A 186 17.28 23.89 42.28
C THR A 186 17.25 24.71 43.57
N PRO A 187 16.35 25.71 43.70
CA PRO A 187 16.22 26.47 44.95
C PRO A 187 15.97 25.62 46.20
N ASN A 188 15.47 24.38 46.05
CA ASN A 188 15.02 23.53 47.16
C ASN A 188 15.79 22.21 47.29
N SER A 189 16.68 21.88 46.36
CA SER A 189 17.37 20.59 46.31
C SER A 189 18.57 20.64 45.37
N THR A 190 19.57 19.82 45.64
CA THR A 190 20.67 19.53 44.71
C THR A 190 20.61 18.05 44.32
N ALA A 191 20.77 17.77 43.03
CA ALA A 191 20.90 16.41 42.52
C ALA A 191 22.25 16.27 41.82
N THR A 192 22.83 15.07 41.88
CA THR A 192 24.11 14.79 41.21
C THR A 192 23.90 13.74 40.13
N HIS A 193 24.47 13.99 38.96
CA HIS A 193 24.46 13.11 37.81
C HIS A 193 25.88 12.65 37.51
N GLN A 194 26.10 11.34 37.46
CA GLN A 194 27.42 10.78 37.23
C GLN A 194 27.52 10.27 35.80
N LEU A 195 28.40 10.89 35.02
CA LEU A 195 28.64 10.53 33.64
C LEU A 195 30.04 9.92 33.51
N GLN A 196 30.08 8.62 33.18
CA GLN A 196 31.32 7.89 32.94
C GLN A 196 31.57 7.76 31.44
N LEU A 197 32.59 8.46 30.94
CA LEU A 197 33.00 8.47 29.54
C LEU A 197 34.21 7.56 29.34
N TYR A 198 34.19 6.78 28.26
CA TYR A 198 35.31 5.99 27.78
C TYR A 198 35.77 6.54 26.43
N ILE A 199 36.93 7.21 26.43
CA ILE A 199 37.48 7.77 25.20
C ILE A 199 38.30 6.70 24.48
N MET A 200 38.01 6.48 23.20
CA MET A 200 38.61 5.41 22.41
C MET A 200 39.08 5.92 21.06
N ASN A 201 40.02 5.22 20.42
CA ASN A 201 40.31 5.50 19.02
C ASN A 201 39.11 5.05 18.17
N ARG A 202 38.70 5.84 17.18
CA ARG A 202 37.58 5.51 16.28
C ARG A 202 37.77 4.16 15.61
N LYS A 203 38.99 3.83 15.20
CA LYS A 203 39.34 2.54 14.58
C LYS A 203 39.12 1.35 15.52
N ASP A 204 39.16 1.57 16.83
CA ASP A 204 38.98 0.54 17.85
C ASP A 204 37.54 0.41 18.34
N MET A 205 36.69 1.39 18.01
CA MET A 205 35.25 1.28 18.25
C MET A 205 34.69 0.12 17.42
N LEU A 206 33.68 -0.56 17.98
CA LEU A 206 32.96 -1.54 17.20
C LEU A 206 32.24 -0.80 16.08
N HIS A 207 32.26 -1.37 14.88
CA HIS A 207 31.50 -0.87 13.76
C HIS A 207 31.10 -2.02 12.83
N PHE A 208 29.95 -1.87 12.19
CA PHE A 208 29.56 -2.73 11.08
C PHE A 208 30.18 -2.21 9.77
N PRO A 209 30.50 -3.09 8.80
CA PRO A 209 30.81 -2.66 7.44
C PRO A 209 29.69 -1.80 6.84
N SER A 210 30.03 -0.67 6.21
CA SER A 210 29.04 0.29 5.68
C SER A 210 28.07 -0.33 4.68
N ALA A 211 28.52 -1.30 3.87
CA ALA A 211 27.68 -1.99 2.89
C ALA A 211 26.53 -2.81 3.50
N LEU A 212 26.59 -3.15 4.79
CA LEU A 212 25.52 -3.93 5.45
C LEU A 212 24.20 -3.16 5.55
N GLY A 213 24.25 -1.83 5.69
CA GLY A 213 23.05 -1.01 5.84
C GLY A 213 22.26 -0.81 4.54
N GLU A 214 22.86 -1.12 3.39
CA GLU A 214 22.22 -1.02 2.07
C GLU A 214 21.58 -2.33 1.62
N ASN A 215 21.96 -3.46 2.23
CA ASN A 215 21.46 -4.76 1.86
C ASN A 215 20.03 -4.96 2.36
N VAL A 216 19.17 -5.44 1.47
CA VAL A 216 17.82 -5.89 1.80
C VAL A 216 17.84 -7.41 1.85
N GLY A 217 17.55 -7.95 3.03
CA GLY A 217 17.40 -9.38 3.22
C GLY A 217 16.09 -9.88 2.66
N GLU A 218 16.09 -11.10 2.15
CA GLU A 218 14.89 -11.73 1.60
C GLU A 218 14.63 -13.08 2.25
N LEU A 219 13.38 -13.35 2.60
CA LEU A 219 12.97 -14.61 3.18
C LEU A 219 11.60 -15.00 2.65
N SER A 220 11.48 -16.15 1.99
CA SER A 220 10.17 -16.67 1.61
C SER A 220 9.35 -17.01 2.85
N GLU A 221 8.06 -16.73 2.80
CA GLU A 221 7.12 -17.11 3.84
C GLU A 221 6.92 -18.63 3.93
N ASN A 222 6.16 -19.07 4.96
CA ASN A 222 5.86 -20.47 5.23
C ASN A 222 7.08 -21.38 5.47
N LYS A 223 8.28 -20.81 5.56
CA LYS A 223 9.49 -21.56 5.88
C LYS A 223 9.54 -21.92 7.36
N PRO A 224 10.09 -23.10 7.71
CA PRO A 224 10.21 -23.49 9.11
C PRO A 224 11.12 -22.53 9.89
N ALA A 225 11.02 -22.57 11.21
CA ALA A 225 11.96 -21.88 12.10
C ALA A 225 13.40 -22.32 11.82
N GLY A 226 14.33 -21.39 12.00
CA GLY A 226 15.76 -21.54 11.72
C GLY A 226 16.14 -21.30 10.26
N THR A 227 15.22 -20.80 9.42
CA THR A 227 15.54 -20.50 8.02
C THR A 227 16.33 -19.20 7.93
N ARG A 228 17.53 -19.26 7.32
CA ARG A 228 18.39 -18.08 7.10
C ARG A 228 17.78 -17.10 6.12
N VAL A 229 17.86 -15.81 6.46
CA VAL A 229 17.52 -14.71 5.56
C VAL A 229 18.58 -14.62 4.46
N ARG A 230 18.14 -14.61 3.19
CA ARG A 230 19.00 -14.53 2.00
C ARG A 230 19.39 -13.09 1.71
N GLU A 231 20.35 -12.90 0.81
CA GLU A 231 20.91 -11.60 0.41
C GLU A 231 21.61 -10.79 1.52
N LEU A 232 21.45 -11.18 2.79
CA LEU A 232 22.26 -10.70 3.89
C LEU A 232 23.55 -11.53 4.01
N PRO A 233 24.74 -10.90 3.96
CA PRO A 233 25.98 -11.60 4.29
C PRO A 233 26.03 -11.88 5.80
N ILE A 234 27.08 -12.57 6.23
CA ILE A 234 27.35 -12.77 7.65
C ILE A 234 27.45 -11.41 8.37
N LEU A 235 26.69 -11.26 9.45
CA LEU A 235 26.61 -10.02 10.21
C LEU A 235 27.75 -10.02 11.23
N GLN A 236 28.78 -9.23 10.93
CA GLN A 236 30.03 -9.20 11.67
C GLN A 236 30.43 -7.76 11.97
N ALA A 237 30.57 -7.45 13.26
CA ALA A 237 31.12 -6.19 13.73
C ALA A 237 32.64 -6.30 13.86
N ASN A 238 33.33 -5.27 13.38
CA ASN A 238 34.78 -5.19 13.32
C ASN A 238 35.31 -4.12 14.28
N SER A 239 36.56 -4.30 14.70
CA SER A 239 37.34 -3.34 15.48
C SER A 239 38.82 -3.57 15.18
N ALA A 240 39.61 -2.51 14.96
CA ALA A 240 41.01 -2.61 14.56
C ALA A 240 41.89 -3.32 15.58
N ARG A 241 41.63 -3.12 16.88
CA ARG A 241 42.28 -3.88 17.97
C ARG A 241 41.87 -5.36 18.02
N GLY A 242 40.84 -5.76 17.27
CA GLY A 242 40.24 -7.08 17.31
C GLY A 242 39.48 -7.27 18.62
N ALA A 243 38.19 -6.95 18.62
CA ALA A 243 37.33 -7.26 19.76
C ALA A 243 37.29 -8.79 19.93
N LYS A 244 38.02 -9.32 20.93
CA LYS A 244 38.10 -10.76 21.16
C LYS A 244 36.71 -11.35 21.29
N THR A 245 35.84 -10.71 22.06
CA THR A 245 34.47 -11.18 22.20
C THR A 245 33.47 -10.08 21.91
N VAL A 246 32.45 -10.39 21.12
CA VAL A 246 31.33 -9.50 20.82
C VAL A 246 30.02 -10.24 21.05
N ILE A 247 29.07 -9.54 21.64
CA ILE A 247 27.71 -10.01 21.91
C ILE A 247 26.80 -9.33 20.91
N TYR A 248 26.09 -10.12 20.11
CA TYR A 248 25.10 -9.67 19.15
C TYR A 248 23.69 -9.85 19.72
N THR A 249 22.85 -8.83 19.57
CA THR A 249 21.45 -8.83 19.98
C THR A 249 20.61 -8.03 19.00
N ILE A 250 19.35 -8.42 18.81
CA ILE A 250 18.40 -7.58 18.07
C ILE A 250 17.85 -6.52 19.04
N ALA A 251 18.25 -5.27 18.85
CA ALA A 251 17.91 -4.16 19.75
C ALA A 251 16.49 -3.64 19.54
N SER A 252 15.99 -3.65 18.31
CA SER A 252 14.61 -3.22 18.01
C SER A 252 14.08 -3.83 16.70
N GLY A 253 12.78 -3.68 16.47
CA GLY A 253 12.11 -4.17 15.27
C GLY A 253 11.61 -5.62 15.33
N ASN A 254 11.91 -6.34 16.42
CA ASN A 254 11.61 -7.76 16.61
C ASN A 254 10.70 -8.01 17.83
N ALA A 255 9.68 -7.17 18.05
CA ALA A 255 8.83 -7.24 19.24
C ALA A 255 8.02 -8.55 19.36
N GLY A 256 7.69 -9.20 18.23
CA GLY A 256 6.97 -10.47 18.23
C GLY A 256 7.88 -11.70 18.17
N HIS A 257 9.19 -11.52 18.39
CA HIS A 257 10.20 -12.58 18.35
C HIS A 257 10.16 -13.41 17.06
N GLU A 258 9.89 -12.75 15.92
CA GLU A 258 9.86 -13.36 14.59
C GLU A 258 11.23 -13.83 14.11
N PHE A 259 12.29 -13.14 14.52
CA PHE A 259 13.66 -13.41 14.11
C PHE A 259 14.55 -13.75 15.31
N ALA A 260 15.60 -14.52 15.03
CA ALA A 260 16.65 -14.85 15.98
C ALA A 260 18.01 -14.79 15.28
N LEU A 261 19.09 -14.95 16.06
CA LEU A 261 20.45 -14.95 15.56
C LEU A 261 21.03 -16.36 15.62
N GLU A 262 21.61 -16.81 14.52
CA GLU A 262 22.36 -18.05 14.44
C GLU A 262 23.86 -17.76 14.54
N ASP A 263 24.54 -18.43 15.45
CA ASP A 263 26.00 -18.41 15.55
C ASP A 263 26.63 -19.10 14.34
N SER A 264 27.44 -18.37 13.57
CA SER A 264 28.14 -18.93 12.40
C SER A 264 29.16 -20.04 12.71
N SER A 265 29.60 -20.15 13.97
CA SER A 265 30.61 -21.13 14.41
C SER A 265 29.98 -22.41 14.99
N THR A 266 28.92 -22.27 15.79
CA THR A 266 28.26 -23.39 16.49
C THR A 266 26.96 -23.83 15.83
N GLY A 267 26.35 -22.97 15.01
CA GLY A 267 25.01 -23.17 14.44
C GLY A 267 23.88 -23.00 15.47
N GLU A 268 24.20 -22.52 16.68
CA GLU A 268 23.20 -22.34 17.74
C GLU A 268 22.35 -21.09 17.49
N ILE A 269 21.03 -21.22 17.68
CA ILE A 269 20.06 -20.14 17.43
C ILE A 269 19.58 -19.57 18.78
N LYS A 270 19.80 -18.27 18.99
CA LYS A 270 19.43 -17.53 20.21
C LYS A 270 19.08 -16.08 19.89
N ASP A 271 18.36 -15.42 20.80
CA ASP A 271 18.12 -13.97 20.74
C ASP A 271 19.40 -13.14 21.00
N THR A 272 20.33 -13.72 21.75
CA THR A 272 21.63 -13.14 22.10
C THR A 272 22.73 -14.16 21.84
N VAL A 273 23.68 -13.79 20.98
CA VAL A 273 24.79 -14.68 20.58
C VAL A 273 26.12 -14.03 20.96
N ARG A 274 27.01 -14.80 21.57
CA ARG A 274 28.34 -14.37 21.97
C ARG A 274 29.38 -15.02 21.07
N ILE A 275 30.10 -14.22 20.30
CA ILE A 275 31.15 -14.67 19.38
C ILE A 275 32.52 -14.36 19.96
N GLU A 276 33.35 -15.40 20.16
CA GLU A 276 34.69 -15.30 20.77
C GLU A 276 35.85 -15.13 19.77
N ASP A 277 35.61 -15.29 18.47
CA ASP A 277 36.57 -14.93 17.42
C ASP A 277 35.85 -14.18 16.31
N THR A 278 35.71 -12.87 16.53
CA THR A 278 35.07 -11.96 15.58
C THR A 278 35.87 -11.72 14.31
N ARG A 279 37.07 -12.29 14.14
CA ARG A 279 37.81 -12.17 12.88
C ARG A 279 37.36 -13.18 11.84
N LYS A 280 36.80 -14.30 12.30
CA LYS A 280 36.38 -15.42 11.44
C LYS A 280 34.87 -15.67 11.49
N HIS A 281 34.24 -15.29 12.60
CA HIS A 281 32.85 -15.62 12.88
C HIS A 281 32.03 -14.35 13.14
N GLY A 282 30.75 -14.47 12.85
CA GLY A 282 29.70 -13.48 13.13
C GLY A 282 28.38 -14.21 13.36
N VAL A 283 27.28 -13.58 13.00
CA VAL A 283 25.94 -14.17 13.13
C VAL A 283 25.18 -14.14 11.80
N PHE A 284 24.31 -15.12 11.60
CA PHE A 284 23.28 -15.07 10.56
C PHE A 284 21.96 -14.65 11.17
N LEU A 285 21.15 -13.92 10.40
CA LEU A 285 19.77 -13.64 10.77
C LEU A 285 18.90 -14.82 10.29
N VAL A 286 18.11 -15.38 11.19
CA VAL A 286 17.22 -16.52 10.90
C VAL A 286 15.79 -16.22 11.35
N SER A 287 14.81 -16.87 10.73
CA SER A 287 13.45 -16.91 11.26
C SER A 287 13.39 -17.72 12.54
N ASN A 288 12.60 -17.29 13.50
CA ASN A 288 12.33 -18.02 14.75
C ASN A 288 11.00 -18.80 14.70
N LYS A 289 10.13 -18.44 13.75
CA LYS A 289 8.85 -19.09 13.47
C LYS A 289 8.49 -18.94 11.98
N PRO A 290 7.55 -19.73 11.44
CA PRO A 290 6.98 -19.47 10.12
C PRO A 290 6.42 -18.06 10.05
N LEU A 291 6.77 -17.36 8.98
CA LEU A 291 6.30 -16.00 8.70
C LEU A 291 5.23 -16.07 7.61
N ASP A 292 4.41 -15.03 7.59
CA ASP A 292 3.24 -14.85 6.74
C ASP A 292 3.28 -13.41 6.20
N ARG A 293 3.36 -13.27 4.88
CA ARG A 293 3.54 -11.99 4.20
C ARG A 293 2.27 -11.16 4.27
N GLU A 294 1.11 -11.80 4.19
CA GLU A 294 -0.22 -11.19 4.26
C GLU A 294 -0.42 -10.51 5.62
N SER A 295 0.17 -11.04 6.69
CA SER A 295 0.26 -10.37 7.97
C SER A 295 1.27 -9.22 7.97
N LYS A 296 2.49 -9.45 7.50
CA LYS A 296 3.55 -8.43 7.45
C LYS A 296 4.64 -8.75 6.42
N ASP A 297 4.77 -7.88 5.41
CA ASP A 297 5.66 -8.05 4.26
C ASP A 297 7.08 -7.49 4.45
N LEU A 298 7.26 -6.52 5.36
CA LEU A 298 8.54 -5.85 5.60
C LEU A 298 8.86 -5.70 7.08
N TYR A 299 10.06 -6.13 7.44
CA TYR A 299 10.63 -5.95 8.78
C TYR A 299 11.83 -5.01 8.72
N THR A 300 11.86 -4.08 9.66
CA THR A 300 13.01 -3.19 9.88
C THR A 300 13.57 -3.50 11.26
N LEU A 301 14.72 -4.16 11.28
CA LEU A 301 15.40 -4.61 12.50
C LEU A 301 16.60 -3.73 12.79
N VAL A 302 16.94 -3.55 14.07
CA VAL A 302 18.21 -2.94 14.47
C VAL A 302 19.03 -4.00 15.18
N LEU A 303 20.16 -4.38 14.58
CA LEU A 303 21.12 -5.28 15.19
C LEU A 303 22.13 -4.46 15.99
N GLU A 304 22.36 -4.84 17.24
CA GLU A 304 23.41 -4.28 18.10
C GLU A 304 24.53 -5.31 18.30
N ALA A 305 25.77 -4.87 18.09
CA ALA A 305 26.98 -5.56 18.52
C ALA A 305 27.56 -4.80 19.72
N SER A 306 27.86 -5.51 20.80
CA SER A 306 28.40 -4.93 22.02
C SER A 306 29.59 -5.72 22.54
N ASP A 307 30.52 -5.04 23.22
CA ASP A 307 31.55 -5.72 23.99
C ASP A 307 30.96 -6.38 25.26
N PRO A 308 31.68 -7.28 25.94
CA PRO A 308 31.16 -7.96 27.13
C PRO A 308 30.77 -7.02 28.28
N LYS A 309 31.33 -5.80 28.30
CA LYS A 309 31.01 -4.77 29.28
C LYS A 309 29.83 -3.89 28.85
N LYS A 310 29.29 -4.07 27.64
CA LYS A 310 28.23 -3.27 27.02
C LYS A 310 28.54 -1.76 26.93
N ILE A 311 29.81 -1.41 26.95
CA ILE A 311 30.31 -0.04 26.88
C ILE A 311 30.50 0.34 25.40
N ASN A 312 31.26 -0.46 24.66
CA ASN A 312 31.49 -0.26 23.24
C ASN A 312 30.39 -0.96 22.45
N LYS A 313 29.62 -0.19 21.69
CA LYS A 313 28.45 -0.67 20.95
C LYS A 313 28.48 -0.17 19.51
N ALA A 314 27.95 -0.98 18.60
CA ALA A 314 27.68 -0.64 17.22
C ALA A 314 26.27 -1.08 16.88
N GLN A 315 25.57 -0.31 16.06
CA GLN A 315 24.24 -0.68 15.58
C GLN A 315 24.19 -0.61 14.06
N VAL A 316 23.40 -1.49 13.46
CA VAL A 316 23.08 -1.47 12.03
C VAL A 316 21.61 -1.75 11.82
N LYS A 317 20.99 -1.00 10.91
CA LYS A 317 19.61 -1.19 10.49
C LYS A 317 19.59 -2.23 9.36
N LEU A 318 18.75 -3.25 9.50
CA LEU A 318 18.55 -4.31 8.53
C LEU A 318 17.10 -4.26 8.05
N GLN A 319 16.90 -4.32 6.74
CA GLN A 319 15.58 -4.50 6.16
C GLN A 319 15.43 -5.95 5.70
N VAL A 320 14.32 -6.58 6.05
CA VAL A 320 13.99 -7.94 5.62
C VAL A 320 12.63 -7.93 4.95
N LYS A 321 12.61 -8.28 3.68
CA LYS A 321 11.41 -8.43 2.87
C LYS A 321 10.97 -9.88 2.87
N ILE A 322 9.70 -10.11 3.19
CA ILE A 322 9.09 -11.43 3.09
C ILE A 322 8.64 -11.63 1.63
N LEU A 323 9.12 -12.73 1.03
CA LEU A 323 8.76 -13.08 -0.34
C LEU A 323 7.49 -13.91 -0.34
N ASP A 324 6.62 -13.51 -1.25
CA ASP A 324 5.31 -14.07 -1.50
C ASP A 324 5.36 -15.50 -2.05
N VAL A 325 4.50 -16.35 -1.53
CA VAL A 325 4.29 -17.74 -1.92
C VAL A 325 2.79 -17.91 -2.15
N ASN A 326 2.42 -18.55 -3.27
CA ASN A 326 1.02 -18.79 -3.60
C ASN A 326 0.38 -19.82 -2.64
N ASP A 327 -0.19 -19.36 -1.53
CA ASP A 327 -0.82 -20.18 -0.49
C ASP A 327 -2.24 -19.74 -0.13
N ASN A 328 -2.71 -18.61 -0.67
CA ASN A 328 -4.09 -18.18 -0.53
C ASN A 328 -4.91 -18.53 -1.78
N HIS A 329 -6.12 -19.01 -1.54
CA HIS A 329 -7.06 -19.33 -2.62
C HIS A 329 -7.93 -18.11 -2.93
N PRO A 330 -8.31 -17.87 -4.21
CA PRO A 330 -9.28 -16.84 -4.54
C PRO A 330 -10.62 -17.10 -3.83
N THR A 331 -11.18 -16.08 -3.17
CA THR A 331 -12.44 -16.16 -2.43
C THR A 331 -13.48 -15.20 -2.98
N PHE A 332 -14.67 -15.71 -3.32
CA PHE A 332 -15.78 -14.88 -3.78
C PHE A 332 -16.30 -13.97 -2.66
N THR A 333 -16.65 -12.73 -3.04
CA THR A 333 -17.24 -11.73 -2.14
C THR A 333 -18.62 -12.14 -1.63
N LYS A 334 -19.37 -12.91 -2.42
CA LYS A 334 -20.65 -13.51 -2.03
C LYS A 334 -20.68 -14.99 -2.41
N PRO A 335 -21.29 -15.86 -1.59
CA PRO A 335 -21.47 -17.26 -1.96
C PRO A 335 -22.49 -17.45 -3.08
N ASP A 336 -23.51 -16.59 -3.11
CA ASP A 336 -24.62 -16.62 -4.05
C ASP A 336 -24.82 -15.24 -4.70
N TYR A 337 -25.01 -15.22 -6.01
CA TYR A 337 -25.34 -14.02 -6.80
C TYR A 337 -26.70 -14.21 -7.47
N ARG A 338 -27.47 -13.13 -7.56
CA ARG A 338 -28.77 -13.10 -8.24
C ARG A 338 -28.79 -11.93 -9.20
N PHE A 339 -29.13 -12.21 -10.45
CA PHE A 339 -29.23 -11.23 -11.52
C PHE A 339 -30.56 -11.40 -12.25
N THR A 340 -31.08 -10.30 -12.77
CA THR A 340 -32.34 -10.28 -13.51
C THR A 340 -32.10 -9.67 -14.89
N VAL A 341 -32.52 -10.38 -15.93
CA VAL A 341 -32.42 -9.92 -17.32
C VAL A 341 -33.83 -9.71 -17.85
N ASN A 342 -34.13 -8.49 -18.26
CA ASN A 342 -35.43 -8.15 -18.82
C ASN A 342 -35.43 -8.44 -20.32
N GLY A 343 -36.44 -9.18 -20.78
CA GLY A 343 -36.68 -9.37 -22.20
C GLY A 343 -37.20 -8.11 -22.86
N VAL A 344 -37.11 -8.03 -24.17
CA VAL A 344 -37.69 -6.98 -25.01
C VAL A 344 -38.87 -7.58 -25.77
N LYS A 345 -40.06 -6.99 -25.59
CA LYS A 345 -41.24 -7.35 -26.37
C LYS A 345 -41.16 -6.72 -27.75
N SER A 346 -41.20 -7.55 -28.78
CA SER A 346 -41.38 -7.13 -30.17
C SER A 346 -42.76 -7.59 -30.65
N THR A 347 -43.56 -6.66 -31.15
CA THR A 347 -44.84 -6.94 -31.81
C THR A 347 -44.64 -7.00 -33.31
N ASN A 348 -45.00 -8.13 -33.93
CA ASN A 348 -44.92 -8.23 -35.38
C ASN A 348 -46.16 -7.57 -36.00
N ASN A 349 -46.13 -7.26 -37.31
CA ASN A 349 -47.23 -6.60 -38.04
C ASN A 349 -48.59 -7.33 -37.97
N TYR A 350 -48.60 -8.58 -37.48
CA TYR A 350 -49.79 -9.41 -37.28
C TYR A 350 -50.32 -9.41 -35.84
N GLY A 351 -49.75 -8.61 -34.93
CA GLY A 351 -50.20 -8.47 -33.54
C GLY A 351 -49.76 -9.58 -32.59
N ASN A 352 -48.83 -10.45 -33.01
CA ASN A 352 -48.19 -11.44 -32.14
C ASN A 352 -47.05 -10.79 -31.35
N GLU A 353 -47.07 -10.94 -30.04
CA GLU A 353 -46.00 -10.52 -29.13
C GLU A 353 -44.95 -11.63 -29.04
N THR A 354 -43.69 -11.30 -29.31
CA THR A 354 -42.53 -12.17 -29.06
C THR A 354 -41.61 -11.52 -28.05
N ILE A 355 -41.08 -12.30 -27.11
CA ILE A 355 -40.10 -11.83 -26.14
C ILE A 355 -38.73 -12.26 -26.66
N SER A 356 -37.85 -11.29 -26.86
CA SER A 356 -36.47 -11.52 -27.29
C SER A 356 -35.51 -11.01 -26.22
N TYR A 357 -34.35 -11.64 -26.10
CA TYR A 357 -33.30 -11.19 -25.20
C TYR A 357 -32.09 -10.78 -26.03
N GLU A 358 -31.62 -9.55 -25.85
CA GLU A 358 -30.50 -9.04 -26.63
C GLU A 358 -29.20 -9.77 -26.30
N ARG A 359 -28.55 -10.30 -27.33
CA ARG A 359 -27.25 -10.98 -27.19
C ARG A 359 -26.17 -9.97 -26.78
N PHE A 360 -25.24 -10.45 -25.96
CA PHE A 360 -24.14 -9.71 -25.34
C PHE A 360 -24.58 -8.62 -24.35
N THR A 361 -25.82 -8.70 -23.86
CA THR A 361 -26.25 -7.90 -22.71
C THR A 361 -25.48 -8.30 -21.45
N SER A 362 -25.09 -7.30 -20.67
CA SER A 362 -24.46 -7.50 -19.37
C SER A 362 -25.51 -7.98 -18.37
N VAL A 363 -25.36 -9.22 -17.91
CA VAL A 363 -26.23 -9.86 -16.92
C VAL A 363 -25.87 -9.37 -15.51
N GLY A 364 -24.57 -9.25 -15.24
CA GLY A 364 -24.04 -8.89 -13.94
C GLY A 364 -22.58 -9.26 -13.80
N LYS A 365 -22.01 -9.05 -12.60
CA LYS A 365 -20.60 -9.29 -12.34
C LYS A 365 -20.40 -10.06 -11.04
N VAL A 366 -19.59 -11.11 -11.11
CA VAL A 366 -19.08 -11.81 -9.92
C VAL A 366 -17.69 -11.30 -9.57
N GLU A 367 -17.37 -11.31 -8.28
CA GLU A 367 -16.10 -10.77 -7.79
C GLU A 367 -15.51 -11.69 -6.73
N ALA A 368 -14.26 -12.09 -6.93
CA ALA A 368 -13.41 -12.80 -5.99
C ALA A 368 -12.12 -12.02 -5.71
N LYS A 369 -11.55 -12.24 -4.53
CA LYS A 369 -10.33 -11.61 -4.06
C LYS A 369 -9.34 -12.68 -3.62
N ASP A 370 -8.08 -12.45 -3.95
CA ASP A 370 -6.95 -13.24 -3.49
C ASP A 370 -6.16 -12.44 -2.46
N ALA A 371 -5.73 -13.08 -1.37
CA ALA A 371 -4.96 -12.41 -0.33
C ALA A 371 -3.49 -12.21 -0.74
N ASP A 372 -2.97 -13.05 -1.65
CA ASP A 372 -1.59 -12.95 -2.16
C ASP A 372 -1.40 -11.72 -3.07
N GLY A 373 -2.48 -11.00 -3.36
CA GLY A 373 -2.50 -9.83 -4.25
C GLY A 373 -2.51 -10.20 -5.73
N ASP A 374 -2.84 -11.46 -6.04
CA ASP A 374 -2.88 -11.96 -7.40
C ASP A 374 -4.09 -11.48 -8.20
N LYS A 375 -3.91 -11.49 -9.53
CA LYS A 375 -5.03 -11.31 -10.46
C LYS A 375 -5.84 -12.59 -10.50
N VAL A 376 -7.14 -12.44 -10.31
CA VAL A 376 -8.10 -13.54 -10.34
C VAL A 376 -8.74 -13.64 -11.71
N ALA A 377 -8.76 -14.86 -12.25
CA ALA A 377 -9.47 -15.23 -13.46
C ALA A 377 -10.70 -16.09 -13.16
N TYR A 378 -11.77 -15.93 -13.94
CA TYR A 378 -13.06 -16.58 -13.73
C TYR A 378 -13.40 -17.53 -14.88
N ARG A 379 -14.12 -18.60 -14.55
CA ARG A 379 -14.59 -19.58 -15.52
C ARG A 379 -15.89 -20.23 -15.04
N LEU A 380 -16.77 -20.57 -15.98
CA LEU A 380 -17.92 -21.41 -15.67
C LEU A 380 -17.47 -22.85 -15.45
N LEU A 381 -17.85 -23.46 -14.32
CA LEU A 381 -17.56 -24.88 -14.07
C LEU A 381 -18.18 -25.77 -15.15
N ASN A 382 -19.44 -25.47 -15.47
CA ASN A 382 -20.18 -26.09 -16.55
C ASN A 382 -20.41 -25.04 -17.65
N PRO A 383 -19.87 -25.23 -18.87
CA PRO A 383 -20.15 -24.32 -19.98
C PRO A 383 -21.64 -24.20 -20.26
N SER A 384 -22.10 -22.99 -20.56
CA SER A 384 -23.49 -22.71 -20.95
C SER A 384 -23.50 -22.09 -22.35
N ASN A 385 -24.53 -22.41 -23.14
CA ASN A 385 -24.77 -21.77 -24.44
C ASN A 385 -25.53 -20.44 -24.30
N THR A 386 -26.19 -20.23 -23.15
CA THR A 386 -27.01 -19.04 -22.87
C THR A 386 -26.20 -17.92 -22.24
N VAL A 387 -25.23 -18.23 -21.37
CA VAL A 387 -24.43 -17.23 -20.64
C VAL A 387 -22.95 -17.57 -20.77
N VAL A 388 -22.12 -16.56 -20.99
CA VAL A 388 -20.65 -16.65 -20.96
C VAL A 388 -20.10 -15.72 -19.89
N ILE A 389 -18.93 -16.07 -19.35
CA ILE A 389 -18.20 -15.22 -18.40
C ILE A 389 -16.94 -14.67 -19.04
N VAL A 390 -16.66 -13.39 -18.81
CA VAL A 390 -15.41 -12.75 -19.20
C VAL A 390 -14.34 -13.10 -18.17
N PRO A 391 -13.28 -13.86 -18.53
CA PRO A 391 -12.37 -14.44 -17.54
C PRO A 391 -11.60 -13.42 -16.71
N GLN A 392 -11.31 -12.22 -17.23
CA GLN A 392 -10.50 -11.22 -16.52
C GLN A 392 -11.33 -10.30 -15.61
N THR A 393 -12.62 -10.13 -15.89
CA THR A 393 -13.48 -9.17 -15.17
C THR A 393 -14.53 -9.85 -14.29
N GLY A 394 -14.89 -11.10 -14.57
CA GLY A 394 -16.00 -11.79 -13.91
C GLY A 394 -17.37 -11.28 -14.39
N GLU A 395 -17.42 -10.52 -15.48
CA GLU A 395 -18.68 -10.07 -16.08
C GLU A 395 -19.37 -11.22 -16.83
N LEU A 396 -20.66 -11.38 -16.58
CA LEU A 396 -21.52 -12.36 -17.23
C LEU A 396 -22.26 -11.68 -18.37
N LEU A 397 -22.16 -12.26 -19.56
CA LEU A 397 -22.80 -11.77 -20.78
C LEU A 397 -23.78 -12.82 -21.30
N LEU A 398 -24.91 -12.36 -21.81
CA LEU A 398 -25.86 -13.24 -22.47
C LEU A 398 -25.33 -13.64 -23.86
N ALA A 399 -25.13 -14.93 -24.11
CA ALA A 399 -24.59 -15.44 -25.38
C ALA A 399 -25.64 -16.07 -26.30
N GLY A 400 -26.77 -16.53 -25.75
CA GLY A 400 -27.84 -17.20 -26.47
C GLY A 400 -29.21 -16.94 -25.83
N GLU A 401 -30.28 -17.40 -26.48
CA GLU A 401 -31.63 -17.27 -25.93
C GLU A 401 -31.83 -18.22 -24.74
N PRO A 402 -32.56 -17.78 -23.70
CA PRO A 402 -32.83 -18.62 -22.54
C PRO A 402 -33.93 -19.64 -22.83
N ASP A 403 -33.66 -20.92 -22.59
CA ASP A 403 -34.66 -22.00 -22.69
C ASP A 403 -35.59 -22.05 -21.47
N THR A 404 -35.13 -21.54 -20.32
CA THR A 404 -35.82 -21.57 -19.03
C THR A 404 -35.92 -20.18 -18.40
N PRO A 405 -36.94 -19.90 -17.58
CA PRO A 405 -37.11 -18.59 -16.92
C PRO A 405 -36.05 -18.33 -15.84
N GLU A 406 -35.41 -19.39 -15.34
CA GLU A 406 -34.33 -19.33 -14.36
C GLU A 406 -33.18 -20.21 -14.83
N LEU A 407 -31.95 -19.74 -14.63
CA LEU A 407 -30.72 -20.45 -14.95
C LEU A 407 -29.75 -20.41 -13.76
N PHE A 408 -29.31 -21.58 -13.31
CA PHE A 408 -28.28 -21.73 -12.28
C PHE A 408 -26.92 -22.01 -12.94
N ILE A 409 -25.90 -21.26 -12.52
CA ILE A 409 -24.54 -21.37 -13.03
C ILE A 409 -23.57 -21.37 -11.86
N ASP A 410 -22.60 -22.29 -11.87
CA ASP A 410 -21.51 -22.28 -10.90
C ASP A 410 -20.26 -21.67 -11.52
N VAL A 411 -19.69 -20.67 -10.86
CA VAL A 411 -18.49 -19.97 -11.28
C VAL A 411 -17.31 -20.36 -10.39
N GLU A 412 -16.21 -20.76 -11.02
CA GLU A 412 -14.91 -21.01 -10.39
C GLU A 412 -14.01 -19.79 -10.62
N ALA A 413 -13.36 -19.34 -9.55
CA ALA A 413 -12.28 -18.36 -9.63
C ALA A 413 -10.92 -19.10 -9.46
N HIS A 414 -9.88 -18.64 -10.13
CA HIS A 414 -8.53 -19.15 -10.01
C HIS A 414 -7.52 -18.02 -10.17
N ASP A 415 -6.38 -18.11 -9.51
CA ASP A 415 -5.29 -17.16 -9.74
C ASP A 415 -4.66 -17.37 -11.13
N ILE A 416 -3.71 -16.51 -11.50
CA ILE A 416 -2.93 -16.64 -12.74
C ILE A 416 -1.52 -17.23 -12.53
N ARG A 417 -1.24 -17.77 -11.34
CA ARG A 417 0.08 -18.31 -10.98
C ARG A 417 0.23 -19.76 -11.44
N THR A 418 1.46 -20.27 -11.31
CA THR A 418 1.81 -21.67 -11.63
C THR A 418 2.54 -22.30 -10.45
N PRO A 419 1.99 -23.36 -9.81
CA PRO A 419 0.64 -23.91 -10.01
C PRO A 419 -0.45 -22.91 -9.59
N SER A 420 -1.61 -23.01 -10.23
CA SER A 420 -2.74 -22.13 -9.93
C SER A 420 -3.62 -22.70 -8.83
N LEU A 421 -3.98 -21.86 -7.86
CA LEU A 421 -4.96 -22.13 -6.83
C LEU A 421 -6.35 -21.69 -7.27
N LYS A 422 -7.31 -22.56 -6.99
CA LYS A 422 -8.73 -22.38 -7.34
C LYS A 422 -9.53 -22.05 -6.10
N SER A 423 -10.62 -21.32 -6.28
CA SER A 423 -11.57 -21.02 -5.21
C SER A 423 -12.05 -22.30 -4.53
N VAL A 424 -11.89 -22.38 -3.21
CA VAL A 424 -12.29 -23.54 -2.40
C VAL A 424 -13.78 -23.87 -2.56
N LYS A 425 -14.60 -22.84 -2.74
CA LYS A 425 -16.03 -22.96 -3.03
C LYS A 425 -16.38 -22.14 -4.27
N PRO A 426 -17.05 -22.73 -5.28
CA PRO A 426 -17.56 -21.97 -6.40
C PRO A 426 -18.71 -21.05 -5.96
N ALA A 427 -18.88 -19.93 -6.65
CA ALA A 427 -20.03 -19.05 -6.47
C ALA A 427 -21.22 -19.55 -7.30
N ARG A 428 -22.41 -19.59 -6.68
CA ARG A 428 -23.65 -19.94 -7.38
C ARG A 428 -24.31 -18.68 -7.91
N VAL A 429 -24.62 -18.65 -9.19
CA VAL A 429 -25.27 -17.52 -9.84
C VAL A 429 -26.63 -17.96 -10.33
N LEU A 430 -27.68 -17.28 -9.87
CA LEU A 430 -29.04 -17.39 -10.39
C LEU A 430 -29.30 -16.23 -11.34
N VAL A 431 -29.65 -16.55 -12.58
CA VAL A 431 -30.10 -15.58 -13.58
C VAL A 431 -31.59 -15.78 -13.81
N GLU A 432 -32.38 -14.75 -13.54
CA GLU A 432 -33.83 -14.72 -13.73
C GLU A 432 -34.15 -13.95 -15.02
N PHE A 433 -34.86 -14.58 -15.94
CA PHE A 433 -35.28 -14.00 -17.21
C PHE A 433 -36.72 -13.52 -17.09
N VAL A 434 -36.90 -12.20 -16.98
CA VAL A 434 -38.21 -11.59 -16.75
C VAL A 434 -38.80 -11.10 -18.06
N ALA A 435 -39.99 -11.60 -18.38
CA ALA A 435 -40.81 -11.07 -19.46
C ALA A 435 -41.32 -9.66 -19.10
N PRO A 436 -41.39 -8.70 -20.03
CA PRO A 436 -42.00 -7.40 -19.75
C PRO A 436 -43.46 -7.56 -19.36
N ASP A 437 -43.95 -6.73 -18.44
CA ASP A 437 -45.36 -6.72 -18.07
C ASP A 437 -46.26 -6.44 -19.30
N PRO A 438 -47.45 -7.06 -19.41
CA PRO A 438 -48.41 -6.70 -20.44
C PRO A 438 -48.98 -5.31 -20.17
N ILE A 439 -48.90 -4.42 -21.17
CA ILE A 439 -49.60 -3.13 -21.16
C ILE A 439 -51.10 -3.46 -21.15
N PRO A 440 -51.92 -2.95 -20.21
CA PRO A 440 -53.36 -3.25 -20.20
C PRO A 440 -54.03 -2.62 -21.43
N VAL A 441 -54.43 -3.48 -22.37
CA VAL A 441 -55.23 -3.10 -23.54
C VAL A 441 -56.64 -2.75 -23.07
N VAL A 442 -57.03 -1.48 -23.15
CA VAL A 442 -58.42 -1.04 -22.94
C VAL A 442 -59.22 -1.39 -24.19
N VAL A 443 -59.85 -2.57 -24.20
CA VAL A 443 -60.77 -2.94 -25.28
C VAL A 443 -62.16 -2.36 -24.96
N GLN A 444 -62.58 -1.34 -25.69
CA GLN A 444 -63.96 -0.87 -25.69
C GLN A 444 -64.83 -1.85 -26.51
N HIS A 445 -65.66 -2.64 -25.84
CA HIS A 445 -66.80 -3.29 -26.48
C HIS A 445 -68.11 -2.77 -25.87
N LEU A 446 -68.98 -2.30 -26.77
CA LEU A 446 -70.32 -1.76 -26.51
C LEU A 446 -71.33 -2.89 -26.24
N ASN A 447 -72.11 -2.70 -25.16
CA ASN A 447 -73.48 -3.14 -24.86
C ASN A 447 -73.86 -4.64 -24.96
N HIS A 448 -74.20 -5.24 -23.80
CA HIS A 448 -75.60 -5.43 -23.41
C HIS A 448 -75.77 -5.79 -21.91
N GLU A 449 -76.93 -5.44 -21.38
CA GLU A 449 -77.36 -5.44 -19.98
C GLU A 449 -77.46 -6.84 -19.35
N TYR A 450 -77.05 -6.99 -18.07
CA TYR A 450 -77.99 -7.14 -16.94
C TYR A 450 -77.27 -7.37 -15.58
N GLN A 451 -77.83 -6.72 -14.58
CA GLN A 451 -77.85 -7.00 -13.13
C GLN A 451 -76.66 -6.62 -12.23
N HIS A 452 -76.96 -5.57 -11.46
CA HIS A 452 -76.28 -5.08 -10.28
C HIS A 452 -75.98 -6.16 -9.23
N SER A 453 -74.78 -6.10 -8.68
CA SER A 453 -74.61 -6.26 -7.22
C SER A 453 -73.87 -5.05 -6.68
N HIS A 454 -74.57 -4.26 -5.87
CA HIS A 454 -74.01 -3.14 -5.13
C HIS A 454 -72.97 -3.66 -4.13
N ARG A 455 -71.69 -3.41 -4.40
CA ARG A 455 -70.70 -3.25 -3.33
C ARG A 455 -70.19 -1.82 -3.37
N ARG A 456 -70.69 -1.02 -2.42
CA ARG A 456 -70.17 0.32 -2.12
C ARG A 456 -68.78 0.14 -1.52
N ASP A 457 -67.77 0.10 -2.37
CA ASP A 457 -66.42 0.42 -1.93
C ASP A 457 -66.25 1.93 -2.01
N LYS A 458 -65.97 2.53 -0.85
CA LYS A 458 -65.52 3.92 -0.75
C LYS A 458 -64.20 4.00 -1.50
N ARG A 459 -64.26 4.30 -2.79
CA ARG A 459 -63.08 4.56 -3.62
C ARG A 459 -62.42 5.80 -3.05
N ARG A 460 -61.33 5.61 -2.31
CA ARG A 460 -60.35 6.67 -2.13
C ARG A 460 -59.91 7.01 -3.55
N VAL A 461 -60.28 8.19 -4.04
CA VAL A 461 -59.84 8.70 -5.34
C VAL A 461 -58.35 8.95 -5.20
N THR A 462 -57.54 7.92 -5.41
CA THR A 462 -56.13 8.08 -5.72
C THR A 462 -56.11 8.68 -7.11
N ARG A 463 -55.97 9.99 -7.16
CA ARG A 463 -55.72 10.74 -8.40
C ARG A 463 -54.59 10.03 -9.13
N ALA A 464 -54.74 9.73 -10.41
CA ALA A 464 -53.67 9.15 -11.20
C ALA A 464 -52.46 10.10 -11.13
N VAL A 465 -51.34 9.63 -10.59
CA VAL A 465 -50.09 10.39 -10.52
C VAL A 465 -49.25 9.93 -11.71
N ARG A 466 -48.89 10.86 -12.61
CA ARG A 466 -47.94 10.57 -13.69
C ARG A 466 -46.55 10.30 -13.09
N PRO A 467 -45.71 9.45 -13.72
CA PRO A 467 -44.33 9.22 -13.27
C PRO A 467 -43.54 10.52 -13.11
N THR A 468 -42.62 10.55 -12.14
CA THR A 468 -41.74 11.71 -11.93
C THR A 468 -40.75 11.83 -13.09
N LYS A 469 -40.61 13.04 -13.63
CA LYS A 469 -39.66 13.35 -14.70
C LYS A 469 -38.51 14.16 -14.10
N ARG A 470 -37.28 13.68 -14.25
CA ARG A 470 -36.05 14.39 -13.88
C ARG A 470 -35.39 14.92 -15.14
N ILE A 471 -35.04 16.20 -15.13
CA ILE A 471 -34.37 16.88 -16.25
C ILE A 471 -33.17 17.62 -15.68
N GLU A 472 -32.04 17.52 -16.36
CA GLU A 472 -30.81 18.22 -16.02
C GLU A 472 -30.75 19.53 -16.79
N PHE A 473 -30.38 20.61 -16.10
CA PHE A 473 -30.28 21.95 -16.69
C PHE A 473 -28.93 22.58 -16.37
N THR A 474 -28.52 23.54 -17.20
CA THR A 474 -27.31 24.33 -16.96
C THR A 474 -27.64 25.66 -16.28
N GLU A 475 -26.65 26.28 -15.63
CA GLU A 475 -26.78 27.60 -15.01
C GLU A 475 -27.36 28.66 -15.96
N ALA A 476 -26.93 28.61 -17.22
CA ALA A 476 -27.33 29.54 -18.27
C ALA A 476 -28.82 29.46 -18.62
N ASP A 477 -29.49 28.35 -18.30
CA ASP A 477 -30.93 28.16 -18.55
C ASP A 477 -31.78 28.91 -17.50
N GLY A 478 -31.24 29.08 -16.28
CA GLY A 478 -31.86 29.76 -15.14
C GLY A 478 -31.49 31.24 -14.98
N ASP A 479 -30.68 31.80 -15.87
CA ASP A 479 -30.05 33.13 -15.69
C ASP A 479 -31.00 34.32 -15.92
N SER A 480 -32.13 34.10 -16.59
CA SER A 480 -33.11 35.15 -16.94
C SER A 480 -34.50 34.83 -16.42
N GLU A 481 -35.06 35.74 -15.61
CA GLU A 481 -36.43 35.64 -15.12
C GLU A 481 -37.45 35.67 -16.28
N GLY A 482 -38.43 34.77 -16.23
CA GLY A 482 -39.47 34.62 -17.25
C GLY A 482 -39.10 33.78 -18.47
N ARG A 483 -37.85 33.29 -18.57
CA ARG A 483 -37.44 32.37 -19.64
C ARG A 483 -38.15 31.01 -19.52
N ASN A 484 -38.60 30.46 -20.65
CA ASN A 484 -39.19 29.11 -20.68
C ASN A 484 -38.04 28.09 -20.67
N VAL A 485 -38.04 27.22 -19.66
CA VAL A 485 -36.97 26.24 -19.44
C VAL A 485 -37.40 24.85 -19.90
N PHE A 486 -38.68 24.54 -19.76
CA PHE A 486 -39.22 23.23 -20.09
C PHE A 486 -40.73 23.28 -20.31
N GLN A 487 -41.23 22.39 -21.16
CA GLN A 487 -42.64 22.24 -21.49
C GLN A 487 -43.17 20.91 -20.96
N LEU A 488 -44.17 20.94 -20.08
CA LEU A 488 -44.85 19.74 -19.58
C LEU A 488 -45.61 19.05 -20.72
N GLU A 489 -45.49 17.72 -20.77
CA GLU A 489 -46.16 16.88 -21.75
C GLU A 489 -47.66 16.78 -21.46
N LYS A 490 -48.46 17.13 -22.47
CA LYS A 490 -49.92 16.95 -22.47
C LYS A 490 -50.23 15.57 -23.05
N GLU A 491 -51.01 14.75 -22.34
CA GLU A 491 -51.56 13.52 -22.94
C GLU A 491 -52.82 13.83 -23.76
N THR A 492 -53.51 14.92 -23.43
CA THR A 492 -54.67 15.42 -24.18
C THR A 492 -54.62 16.94 -24.36
N ASP A 493 -55.07 17.44 -25.51
CA ASP A 493 -55.01 18.88 -25.83
C ASP A 493 -55.84 19.78 -24.89
N LYS A 494 -56.76 19.18 -24.12
CA LYS A 494 -57.63 19.83 -23.14
C LYS A 494 -57.05 19.88 -21.73
N GLU A 495 -55.83 19.38 -21.54
CA GLU A 495 -55.13 19.45 -20.26
C GLU A 495 -54.63 20.86 -19.96
N THR A 496 -54.91 21.28 -18.73
CA THR A 496 -54.40 22.50 -18.13
C THR A 496 -53.58 22.16 -16.90
N PHE A 497 -52.48 22.88 -16.71
CA PHE A 497 -51.55 22.67 -15.61
C PHE A 497 -51.65 23.78 -14.58
N LYS A 498 -51.50 23.42 -13.30
CA LYS A 498 -51.37 24.40 -12.22
C LYS A 498 -50.37 23.89 -11.19
N ILE A 499 -49.37 24.69 -10.86
CA ILE A 499 -48.43 24.34 -9.79
C ILE A 499 -49.20 24.19 -8.46
N ARG A 500 -48.94 23.11 -7.74
CA ARG A 500 -49.68 22.76 -6.52
C ARG A 500 -49.31 23.68 -5.36
N ASP A 501 -48.02 23.84 -5.15
CA ASP A 501 -47.42 24.61 -4.08
C ASP A 501 -46.52 25.69 -4.71
N GLU A 502 -46.51 26.90 -4.16
CA GLU A 502 -45.68 27.97 -4.71
C GLU A 502 -44.19 27.59 -4.60
N ASN A 503 -43.47 27.63 -5.73
CA ASN A 503 -42.04 27.40 -5.77
C ASN A 503 -41.29 28.75 -5.95
N PRO A 504 -40.22 29.01 -5.18
CA PRO A 504 -39.43 30.24 -5.31
C PRO A 504 -38.74 30.40 -6.67
N TRP A 505 -38.39 29.29 -7.32
CA TRP A 505 -37.51 29.26 -8.49
C TRP A 505 -38.25 29.16 -9.82
N VAL A 506 -39.44 28.55 -9.83
CA VAL A 506 -40.20 28.27 -11.07
C VAL A 506 -41.69 28.55 -10.94
N THR A 507 -42.30 28.92 -12.07
CA THR A 507 -43.75 29.06 -12.25
C THR A 507 -44.22 28.19 -13.41
N VAL A 508 -45.48 27.73 -13.36
CA VAL A 508 -46.07 26.89 -14.40
C VAL A 508 -47.31 27.58 -14.97
N GLU A 509 -47.31 27.83 -16.28
CA GLU A 509 -48.46 28.34 -17.02
C GLU A 509 -49.50 27.25 -17.29
N THR A 510 -50.76 27.63 -17.55
CA THR A 510 -51.86 26.69 -17.84
C THR A 510 -51.63 25.86 -19.11
N ASN A 511 -50.82 26.37 -20.04
CA ASN A 511 -50.39 25.67 -21.24
C ASN A 511 -49.31 24.60 -20.98
N GLY A 512 -48.76 24.51 -19.75
CA GLY A 512 -47.70 23.57 -19.36
C GLY A 512 -46.27 24.12 -19.46
N ALA A 513 -46.08 25.39 -19.82
CA ALA A 513 -44.76 26.01 -19.87
C ALA A 513 -44.24 26.28 -18.46
N VAL A 514 -43.02 25.82 -18.16
CA VAL A 514 -42.32 26.06 -16.90
C VAL A 514 -41.33 27.20 -17.10
N ARG A 515 -41.55 28.31 -16.38
CA ARG A 515 -40.73 29.51 -16.47
C ARG A 515 -39.90 29.74 -15.22
N VAL A 516 -38.76 30.38 -15.39
CA VAL A 516 -37.93 30.87 -14.27
C VAL A 516 -38.67 31.99 -13.54
N LYS A 517 -38.91 31.82 -12.24
CA LYS A 517 -39.53 32.85 -11.37
C LYS A 517 -38.48 33.75 -10.72
N LYS A 518 -37.36 33.15 -10.28
CA LYS A 518 -36.18 33.81 -9.71
C LYS A 518 -34.96 33.17 -10.34
N LYS A 519 -33.94 33.97 -10.67
CA LYS A 519 -32.67 33.47 -11.22
C LYS A 519 -32.11 32.34 -10.33
N TRP A 520 -31.65 31.26 -10.96
CA TRP A 520 -31.09 30.11 -10.23
C TRP A 520 -29.68 30.44 -9.75
N ASP A 521 -29.54 30.66 -8.45
CA ASP A 521 -28.25 30.87 -7.80
C ASP A 521 -27.80 29.58 -7.11
N TYR A 522 -26.64 29.05 -7.51
CA TYR A 522 -26.08 27.80 -6.99
C TYR A 522 -25.74 27.87 -5.50
N GLU A 523 -25.52 29.05 -4.93
CA GLU A 523 -25.24 29.22 -3.49
C GLU A 523 -26.52 29.23 -2.65
N GLU A 524 -27.66 29.60 -3.25
CA GLU A 524 -28.97 29.61 -2.59
C GLU A 524 -29.74 28.27 -2.76
N LEU A 525 -29.36 27.45 -3.75
CA LEU A 525 -29.88 26.09 -3.89
C LEU A 525 -29.28 25.18 -2.81
N GLY A 526 -30.10 24.30 -2.23
CA GLY A 526 -29.66 23.37 -1.18
C GLY A 526 -28.51 22.44 -1.63
N PRO A 527 -27.91 21.66 -0.72
CA PRO A 527 -26.70 20.86 -0.99
C PRO A 527 -26.83 19.87 -2.17
N GLU A 528 -28.05 19.47 -2.53
CA GLU A 528 -28.34 18.56 -3.64
C GLU A 528 -28.50 19.28 -5.00
N LYS A 529 -28.57 20.62 -5.01
CA LYS A 529 -28.71 21.47 -6.21
C LYS A 529 -29.90 21.09 -7.10
N THR A 530 -31.03 20.73 -6.47
CA THR A 530 -32.28 20.33 -7.13
C THR A 530 -33.42 21.32 -6.89
N ILE A 531 -34.37 21.40 -7.84
CA ILE A 531 -35.60 22.17 -7.72
C ILE A 531 -36.77 21.19 -7.89
N ASP A 532 -37.46 20.88 -6.80
CA ASP A 532 -38.60 19.96 -6.81
C ASP A 532 -39.93 20.73 -6.72
N PHE A 533 -40.90 20.36 -7.56
CA PHE A 533 -42.26 20.93 -7.51
C PHE A 533 -43.30 19.94 -8.04
N TRP A 534 -44.53 20.12 -7.58
CA TRP A 534 -45.68 19.30 -7.97
C TRP A 534 -46.64 20.10 -8.84
N VAL A 535 -47.20 19.47 -9.87
CA VAL A 535 -48.17 20.08 -10.78
C VAL A 535 -49.47 19.28 -10.75
N ILE A 536 -50.60 20.00 -10.69
CA ILE A 536 -51.94 19.45 -10.82
C ILE A 536 -52.35 19.56 -12.29
N ILE A 537 -52.84 18.46 -12.84
CA ILE A 537 -53.35 18.37 -14.21
C ILE A 537 -54.87 18.32 -14.14
N THR A 538 -55.53 19.26 -14.81
CA THR A 538 -56.99 19.31 -14.92
C THR A 538 -57.41 19.10 -16.36
N ASN A 539 -58.24 18.08 -16.60
CA ASN A 539 -58.83 17.80 -17.90
C ASN A 539 -60.26 18.37 -17.92
N GLN A 540 -60.56 19.31 -18.81
CA GLN A 540 -61.93 19.80 -18.99
C GLN A 540 -62.74 18.77 -19.80
N GLY A 541 -63.48 17.90 -19.11
CA GLY A 541 -64.47 17.02 -19.73
C GLY A 541 -65.61 17.81 -20.38
N PRO A 542 -66.35 17.24 -21.36
CA PRO A 542 -67.47 17.92 -21.99
C PRO A 542 -68.54 18.27 -20.95
N GLY A 543 -68.91 19.55 -20.88
CA GLY A 543 -69.97 20.04 -20.01
C GLY A 543 -71.29 19.34 -20.30
N ASN A 544 -71.87 18.69 -19.29
CA ASN A 544 -73.26 18.28 -19.31
C ASN A 544 -74.13 19.55 -19.21
N ASN A 545 -74.54 20.10 -20.35
CA ASN A 545 -75.77 20.87 -20.44
C ASN A 545 -76.94 19.89 -20.30
N LYS A 546 -77.65 19.96 -19.17
CA LYS A 546 -79.05 19.55 -19.11
C LYS A 546 -79.82 20.63 -18.34
N ASP A 547 -80.46 21.48 -19.13
CA ASP A 547 -81.69 22.18 -18.76
C ASP A 547 -82.82 21.16 -18.54
N ASN A 548 -83.79 21.58 -17.71
CA ASN A 548 -85.01 20.92 -17.21
C ASN A 548 -84.88 19.98 -16.00
#